data_AF-A0A940MAS2-F1
#
_entry.id   AF-A0A940MAS2-F1
#
_cell.length_a   1.000
_cell.length_b   1.000
_cell.length_c   1.000
_cell.angle_alpha   90.00
_cell.angle_beta   90.00
_cell.angle_gamma   90.00
#
_symmetry.space_group_name_H-M   'P 1'
#
loop_
_entity.id
_entity.type
_entity.pdbx_description
1 polymer ?
#
loop_
_entity_poly.entity_id
_entity_poly.type
_entity_poly.pdbx_seq_one_letter_code
_entity_poly.pdbx_strand_id
1 'polypeptide(L)'
;MTPPSASPTTQPSAEAAGKPPEDRRHRNRRRLLTLIVIVLLVGIPAGYLAIAAEQSRNSGRKSEREALATGLRPIRPPWFKRRIYDVPIPSGATHVRFYETNNWKNSRFYAQFDVTSGRLDTFLQSMGTNRSELEPGAVTISKRDQSVAKWDFSVPGHHWAGLTYNQKDPRPTVNVIVDLSDPAKARVYAVSTATP
;
A
#
# COMPACT_ATOMS: atom_id res chain seq x y z
N MET A 1 -40.94 -83.19 45.08
CA MET A 1 -41.33 -82.53 46.34
C MET A 1 -41.16 -81.03 46.20
N THR A 2 -42.22 -80.30 45.86
CA THR A 2 -42.47 -78.89 46.19
C THR A 2 -43.91 -78.52 45.77
N PRO A 3 -44.74 -78.04 46.70
CA PRO A 3 -45.71 -76.95 46.46
C PRO A 3 -45.54 -75.84 47.54
N PRO A 4 -46.30 -74.72 47.57
CA PRO A 4 -47.24 -74.12 46.61
C PRO A 4 -47.03 -72.60 46.32
N SER A 5 -47.84 -72.13 45.38
CA SER A 5 -48.36 -70.78 45.06
C SER A 5 -48.20 -69.58 46.01
N ALA A 6 -48.04 -68.40 45.38
CA ALA A 6 -48.86 -67.22 45.66
C ALA A 6 -48.93 -66.29 44.42
N SER A 7 -50.14 -65.89 44.03
CA SER A 7 -50.49 -64.69 43.22
C SER A 7 -51.34 -63.78 44.14
N PRO A 8 -51.79 -62.56 43.79
CA PRO A 8 -51.35 -61.57 42.78
C PRO A 8 -51.09 -60.17 43.42
N THR A 9 -50.41 -59.24 42.75
CA THR A 9 -50.62 -57.80 42.99
C THR A 9 -50.55 -57.03 41.68
N THR A 10 -51.72 -56.69 41.14
CA THR A 10 -51.88 -55.58 40.20
C THR A 10 -51.92 -54.29 41.01
N GLN A 11 -50.96 -53.39 40.79
CA GLN A 11 -51.12 -51.97 41.09
C GLN A 11 -50.72 -51.14 39.85
N PRO A 12 -51.58 -50.22 39.39
CA PRO A 12 -51.26 -49.30 38.32
C PRO A 12 -50.48 -48.12 38.89
N SER A 13 -49.20 -47.96 38.57
CA SER A 13 -48.52 -46.68 38.75
C SER A 13 -48.73 -45.83 37.51
N ALA A 14 -49.65 -44.88 37.68
CA ALA A 14 -49.83 -43.74 36.82
C ALA A 14 -48.52 -42.93 36.65
N GLU A 15 -48.51 -42.19 35.54
CA GLU A 15 -47.65 -41.02 35.29
C GLU A 15 -46.18 -41.28 34.94
N ALA A 16 -45.99 -41.67 33.68
CA ALA A 16 -44.99 -41.02 32.86
C ALA A 16 -45.25 -39.49 32.87
N ALA A 17 -44.56 -38.77 33.74
CA ALA A 17 -44.54 -37.31 33.77
C ALA A 17 -43.93 -36.79 32.46
N GLY A 18 -44.79 -36.57 31.47
CA GLY A 18 -44.44 -35.94 30.21
C GLY A 18 -43.89 -34.54 30.48
N LYS A 19 -42.70 -34.26 29.93
CA LYS A 19 -42.26 -32.87 29.71
C LYS A 19 -43.39 -32.11 29.01
N PRO A 20 -43.79 -30.92 29.50
CA PRO A 20 -44.86 -30.18 28.86
C PRO A 20 -44.49 -29.87 27.41
N PRO A 21 -45.45 -29.93 26.46
CA PRO A 21 -45.18 -29.69 25.05
C PRO A 21 -44.62 -28.27 24.89
N GLU A 22 -43.42 -28.17 24.31
CA GLU A 22 -42.77 -26.88 24.09
C GLU A 22 -43.66 -26.00 23.21
N ASP A 23 -44.02 -24.83 23.75
CA ASP A 23 -44.98 -23.92 23.15
C ASP A 23 -44.54 -23.51 21.73
N ARG A 24 -45.43 -23.60 20.75
CA ARG A 24 -45.09 -23.43 19.31
C ARG A 24 -44.48 -22.03 19.04
N ARG A 25 -44.84 -21.03 19.86
CA ARG A 25 -44.28 -19.67 19.84
C ARG A 25 -42.80 -19.64 20.22
N HIS A 26 -42.36 -20.43 21.19
CA HIS A 26 -40.96 -20.49 21.62
C HIS A 26 -40.07 -21.14 20.56
N ARG A 27 -40.58 -22.19 19.88
CA ARG A 27 -39.86 -22.81 18.75
C ARG A 27 -39.65 -21.85 17.58
N ASN A 28 -40.66 -21.05 17.25
CA ASN A 28 -40.57 -20.06 16.18
C ASN A 28 -39.62 -18.90 16.54
N ARG A 29 -39.64 -18.44 17.80
CA ARG A 29 -38.69 -17.43 18.30
C ARG A 29 -37.25 -17.92 18.29
N ARG A 30 -37.00 -19.16 18.73
CA ARG A 30 -35.66 -19.78 18.65
C ARG A 30 -35.17 -19.86 17.21
N ARG A 31 -36.04 -20.30 16.28
CA ARG A 31 -35.70 -20.38 14.85
C ARG A 31 -35.39 -19.03 14.23
N LEU A 32 -36.14 -17.98 14.58
CA LEU A 32 -35.87 -16.62 14.12
C LEU A 32 -34.53 -16.10 14.66
N LEU A 33 -34.24 -16.32 15.95
CA LEU A 33 -32.96 -15.96 16.58
C LEU A 33 -31.79 -16.70 15.93
N THR A 34 -31.92 -18.01 15.69
CA THR A 34 -30.91 -18.80 15.00
C THR A 34 -30.66 -18.27 13.59
N LEU A 35 -31.71 -17.93 12.84
CA LEU A 35 -31.57 -17.34 11.50
C LEU A 35 -30.84 -15.99 11.55
N ILE A 36 -31.20 -15.11 12.48
CA ILE A 36 -30.52 -13.81 12.65
C ILE A 36 -29.04 -14.02 12.98
N VAL A 37 -28.73 -14.92 13.91
CA VAL A 37 -27.35 -15.23 14.31
C VAL A 37 -26.54 -15.79 13.14
N ILE A 38 -27.11 -16.69 12.34
CA ILE A 38 -26.45 -17.24 11.13
C ILE A 38 -26.18 -16.11 10.12
N VAL A 39 -27.17 -15.25 9.86
CA VAL A 39 -27.00 -14.10 8.95
C VAL A 39 -25.92 -13.15 9.46
N LEU A 40 -25.82 -12.93 10.77
CA LEU A 40 -24.81 -12.07 11.38
C LEU A 40 -23.40 -12.71 11.27
N LEU A 41 -23.27 -13.99 11.62
CA LEU A 41 -22.01 -14.74 11.62
C LEU A 41 -21.45 -14.98 10.22
N VAL A 42 -22.30 -15.12 9.21
CA VAL A 42 -21.86 -15.31 7.81
C VAL A 42 -21.77 -13.97 7.08
N GLY A 43 -22.76 -13.10 7.27
CA GLY A 43 -22.88 -11.82 6.57
C GLY A 43 -21.79 -10.81 6.94
N ILE A 44 -21.36 -10.75 8.21
CA ILE A 44 -20.26 -9.85 8.62
C ILE A 44 -18.93 -10.26 8.00
N PRO A 45 -18.42 -11.51 8.14
CA PRO A 45 -17.18 -11.89 7.49
C PRO A 45 -17.29 -11.92 5.96
N ALA A 46 -18.42 -12.32 5.37
CA ALA A 46 -18.61 -12.26 3.92
C ALA A 46 -18.65 -10.81 3.39
N GLY A 47 -19.31 -9.89 4.12
CA GLY A 47 -19.33 -8.46 3.80
C GLY A 47 -17.96 -7.80 3.95
N TYR A 48 -17.21 -8.17 4.99
CA TYR A 48 -15.84 -7.71 5.17
C TYR A 48 -14.91 -8.22 4.06
N LEU A 49 -15.05 -9.49 3.67
CA LEU A 49 -14.29 -10.08 2.55
C LEU A 49 -14.62 -9.40 1.20
N ALA A 50 -15.87 -8.98 0.98
CA ALA A 50 -16.25 -8.24 -0.22
C ALA A 50 -15.58 -6.85 -0.28
N ILE A 51 -15.57 -6.10 0.84
CA ILE A 51 -14.92 -4.78 0.92
C ILE A 51 -13.39 -4.90 0.82
N ALA A 52 -12.80 -5.91 1.45
CA ALA A 52 -11.36 -6.17 1.41
C ALA A 52 -10.88 -6.58 0.01
N ALA A 53 -11.70 -7.32 -0.74
CA ALA A 53 -11.41 -7.65 -2.13
C ALA A 53 -11.41 -6.40 -3.02
N GLU A 54 -12.32 -5.46 -2.79
CA GLU A 54 -12.41 -4.24 -3.59
C GLU A 54 -11.23 -3.28 -3.34
N GLN A 55 -10.75 -3.22 -2.09
CA GLN A 55 -9.56 -2.44 -1.72
C GLN A 55 -8.25 -3.09 -2.17
N SER A 56 -8.19 -4.43 -2.23
CA SER A 56 -6.99 -5.19 -2.64
C SER A 56 -6.82 -5.28 -4.17
N ARG A 57 -7.93 -5.37 -4.94
CA ARG A 57 -7.86 -5.61 -6.39
C ARG A 57 -7.95 -4.35 -7.26
N ASN A 58 -8.42 -3.22 -6.74
CA ASN A 58 -8.47 -1.95 -7.47
C ASN A 58 -7.28 -1.03 -7.17
N SER A 59 -6.62 -1.18 -6.01
CA SER A 59 -5.38 -0.44 -5.69
C SER A 59 -4.21 -0.92 -6.54
N GLY A 60 -4.10 -2.23 -6.81
CA GLY A 60 -3.10 -2.80 -7.71
C GLY A 60 -3.32 -2.41 -9.18
N ARG A 61 -4.55 -2.53 -9.70
CA ARG A 61 -4.85 -2.21 -11.11
C ARG A 61 -4.79 -0.73 -11.45
N LYS A 62 -5.14 0.19 -10.54
CA LYS A 62 -4.92 1.63 -10.77
C LYS A 62 -3.42 1.96 -10.73
N SER A 63 -2.68 1.39 -9.78
CA SER A 63 -1.23 1.54 -9.66
C SER A 63 -0.47 0.96 -10.87
N GLU A 64 -0.88 -0.19 -11.38
CA GLU A 64 -0.28 -0.82 -12.58
C GLU A 64 -0.63 -0.05 -13.85
N ARG A 65 -1.87 0.43 -14.01
CA ARG A 65 -2.26 1.24 -15.17
C ARG A 65 -1.55 2.60 -15.21
N GLU A 66 -1.39 3.26 -14.06
CA GLU A 66 -0.58 4.48 -13.93
C GLU A 66 0.91 4.20 -14.18
N ALA A 67 1.44 3.07 -13.71
CA ALA A 67 2.82 2.65 -13.94
C ALA A 67 3.12 2.34 -15.41
N LEU A 68 2.18 1.70 -16.11
CA LEU A 68 2.29 1.42 -17.54
C LEU A 68 2.26 2.70 -18.38
N ALA A 69 1.54 3.74 -17.93
CA ALA A 69 1.45 5.02 -18.62
C ALA A 69 2.71 5.90 -18.46
N THR A 70 3.37 5.84 -17.29
CA THR A 70 4.53 6.68 -16.95
C THR A 70 5.88 5.96 -16.99
N GLY A 71 5.88 4.63 -17.05
CA GLY A 71 7.07 3.79 -16.85
C GLY A 71 7.49 3.65 -15.37
N LEU A 72 7.01 4.53 -14.48
CA LEU A 72 7.35 4.56 -13.06
C LEU A 72 6.49 3.59 -12.25
N ARG A 73 7.14 2.62 -11.61
CA ARG A 73 6.47 1.64 -10.74
C ARG A 73 6.20 2.26 -9.36
N PRO A 74 4.97 2.29 -8.85
CA PRO A 74 4.60 2.87 -7.55
C PRO A 74 4.96 1.93 -6.39
N ILE A 75 6.24 1.56 -6.33
CA ILE A 75 6.82 0.72 -5.29
C ILE A 75 8.11 1.36 -4.83
N ARG A 76 8.46 1.18 -3.56
CA ARG A 76 9.76 1.64 -3.06
C ARG A 76 10.87 0.76 -3.66
N PRO A 77 11.89 1.35 -4.30
CA PRO A 77 13.03 0.58 -4.80
C PRO A 77 13.79 -0.08 -3.64
N PRO A 78 14.34 -1.29 -3.85
CA PRO A 78 15.21 -1.94 -2.87
C PRO A 78 16.37 -1.06 -2.44
N TRP A 79 16.86 -1.27 -1.20
CA TRP A 79 17.94 -0.47 -0.63
C TRP A 79 19.20 -0.45 -1.51
N PHE A 80 19.56 -1.60 -2.10
CA PHE A 80 20.76 -1.73 -2.91
C PHE A 80 20.69 -0.88 -4.20
N LYS A 81 19.53 -0.80 -4.85
CA LYS A 81 19.34 0.03 -6.06
C LYS A 81 19.56 1.50 -5.74
N ARG A 82 18.96 1.96 -4.65
CA ARG A 82 19.13 3.34 -4.17
C ARG A 82 20.58 3.68 -3.87
N ARG A 83 21.35 2.70 -3.39
CA ARG A 83 22.78 2.86 -3.08
C ARG A 83 23.64 2.89 -4.34
N ILE A 84 23.38 2.02 -5.32
CA ILE A 84 24.11 1.98 -6.60
C ILE A 84 23.93 3.29 -7.36
N TYR A 85 22.71 3.82 -7.37
CA TYR A 85 22.36 5.04 -8.09
C TYR A 85 22.53 6.32 -7.27
N ASP A 86 23.03 6.26 -6.03
CA ASP A 86 23.15 7.42 -5.13
C ASP A 86 21.86 8.26 -5.00
N VAL A 87 20.69 7.62 -4.99
CA VAL A 87 19.39 8.27 -4.76
C VAL A 87 18.79 7.82 -3.42
N PRO A 88 19.16 8.47 -2.31
CA PRO A 88 18.74 8.07 -0.96
C PRO A 88 17.30 8.50 -0.64
N ILE A 89 16.31 7.66 -0.92
CA ILE A 89 14.90 7.95 -0.57
C ILE A 89 14.68 7.95 0.96
N PRO A 90 14.35 9.09 1.61
CA PRO A 90 14.23 9.15 3.07
C PRO A 90 13.17 8.19 3.63
N SER A 91 13.37 7.75 4.88
CA SER A 91 12.31 7.05 5.60
C SER A 91 11.08 7.96 5.76
N GLY A 92 9.89 7.40 5.62
CA GLY A 92 8.64 8.17 5.64
C GLY A 92 8.33 8.96 4.37
N ALA A 93 9.13 8.84 3.30
CA ALA A 93 8.74 9.32 1.97
C ALA A 93 7.47 8.59 1.48
N THR A 94 6.56 9.32 0.86
CA THR A 94 5.27 8.83 0.34
C THR A 94 5.23 8.95 -1.18
N HIS A 95 4.23 8.34 -1.83
CA HIS A 95 4.09 8.33 -3.29
C HIS A 95 5.38 7.97 -4.04
N VAL A 96 6.15 7.04 -3.48
CA VAL A 96 7.42 6.61 -4.05
C VAL A 96 7.15 5.85 -5.34
N ARG A 97 7.76 6.32 -6.42
CA ARG A 97 7.74 5.66 -7.73
C ARG A 97 9.16 5.59 -8.28
N PHE A 98 9.51 4.51 -8.95
CA PHE A 98 10.81 4.43 -9.63
C PHE A 98 10.73 3.67 -10.96
N TYR A 99 11.69 3.97 -11.83
CA TYR A 99 11.94 3.25 -13.07
C TYR A 99 13.43 3.11 -13.26
N GLU A 100 13.85 2.04 -13.92
CA GLU A 100 15.25 1.79 -14.20
C GLU A 100 15.38 1.35 -15.66
N THR A 101 16.33 1.96 -16.36
CA THR A 101 16.74 1.52 -17.68
C THR A 101 18.21 1.15 -17.62
N ASN A 102 18.53 -0.07 -18.03
CA ASN A 102 19.91 -0.53 -18.11
C ASN A 102 20.23 -0.90 -19.55
N ASN A 103 21.31 -0.35 -20.08
CA ASN A 103 22.01 -0.89 -21.23
C ASN A 103 23.51 -0.99 -20.91
N TRP A 104 24.24 -1.77 -21.70
CA TRP A 104 25.66 -2.04 -21.50
C TRP A 104 26.57 -0.79 -21.46
N LYS A 105 26.13 0.36 -21.98
CA LYS A 105 26.89 1.62 -21.94
C LYS A 105 26.49 2.53 -20.79
N ASN A 106 25.22 2.52 -20.40
CA ASN A 106 24.64 3.50 -19.50
C ASN A 106 23.50 2.87 -18.71
N SER A 107 23.56 3.04 -17.39
CA SER A 107 22.46 2.69 -16.47
C SER A 107 21.82 3.97 -15.95
N ARG A 108 20.49 4.03 -15.95
CA ARG A 108 19.73 5.17 -15.44
C ARG A 108 18.64 4.74 -14.47
N PHE A 109 18.47 5.56 -13.46
CA PHE A 109 17.49 5.36 -12.42
C PHE A 109 16.68 6.63 -12.20
N TYR A 110 15.36 6.49 -12.34
CA TYR A 110 14.39 7.56 -12.19
C TYR A 110 13.65 7.31 -10.88
N ALA A 111 13.55 8.31 -10.02
CA ALA A 111 12.79 8.24 -8.78
C ALA A 111 11.93 9.49 -8.60
N GLN A 112 10.73 9.28 -8.08
CA GLN A 112 9.83 10.33 -7.67
C GLN A 112 9.28 9.99 -6.29
N PHE A 113 9.22 10.96 -5.39
CA PHE A 113 8.64 10.76 -4.06
C PHE A 113 8.28 12.09 -3.38
N ASP A 114 7.35 12.02 -2.43
CA ASP A 114 6.91 13.16 -1.62
C ASP A 114 7.52 13.07 -0.22
N VAL A 115 8.04 14.19 0.27
CA VAL A 115 8.69 14.34 1.59
C VAL A 115 8.23 15.61 2.28
N THR A 116 8.28 15.64 3.60
CA THR A 116 8.12 16.89 4.36
C THR A 116 9.33 17.79 4.16
N SER A 117 9.19 19.08 4.44
CA SER A 117 10.30 20.05 4.35
C SER A 117 11.57 19.57 5.08
N GLY A 118 11.49 19.12 6.33
CA GLY A 118 12.68 18.61 7.04
C GLY A 118 13.28 17.33 6.43
N ARG A 119 12.47 16.48 5.80
CA ARG A 119 12.95 15.26 5.12
C ARG A 119 13.57 15.54 3.75
N LEU A 120 13.17 16.64 3.09
CA LEU A 120 13.89 17.14 1.92
C LEU A 120 15.33 17.50 2.31
N ASP A 121 15.54 18.14 3.46
CA ASP A 121 16.89 18.48 3.92
C ASP A 121 17.70 17.21 4.23
N THR A 122 17.08 16.19 4.83
CA THR A 122 17.72 14.87 5.01
C THR A 122 18.12 14.24 3.67
N PHE A 123 17.25 14.28 2.66
CA PHE A 123 17.55 13.78 1.32
C PHE A 123 18.78 14.48 0.72
N LEU A 124 18.77 15.81 0.70
CA LEU A 124 19.86 16.62 0.15
C LEU A 124 21.18 16.38 0.90
N GLN A 125 21.14 16.39 2.24
CA GLN A 125 22.32 16.11 3.07
C GLN A 125 22.89 14.73 2.83
N SER A 126 22.03 13.72 2.66
CA SER A 126 22.49 12.34 2.37
C SER A 126 23.12 12.17 0.99
N MET A 127 22.83 13.07 0.04
CA MET A 127 23.56 13.18 -1.22
C MET A 127 24.85 14.00 -1.07
N GLY A 128 25.05 14.72 0.03
CA GLY A 128 26.21 15.61 0.24
C GLY A 128 25.99 17.05 -0.22
N THR A 129 24.73 17.49 -0.31
CA THR A 129 24.32 18.84 -0.70
C THR A 129 23.31 19.39 0.33
N ASN A 130 22.69 20.53 0.06
CA ASN A 130 21.71 21.17 0.95
C ASN A 130 20.70 22.00 0.13
N ARG A 131 19.73 22.60 0.82
CA ARG A 131 18.66 23.37 0.16
C ARG A 131 19.15 24.66 -0.51
N SER A 132 20.25 25.28 -0.06
CA SER A 132 20.76 26.50 -0.71
C SER A 132 21.41 26.23 -2.06
N GLU A 133 21.76 24.99 -2.36
CA GLU A 133 22.25 24.57 -3.69
C GLU A 133 21.11 24.35 -4.69
N LEU A 134 19.83 24.39 -4.27
CA LEU A 134 18.71 24.30 -5.19
C LEU A 134 18.50 25.66 -5.87
N GLU A 135 18.72 25.69 -7.19
CA GLU A 135 18.52 26.87 -8.02
C GLU A 135 17.02 27.05 -8.35
N PRO A 136 16.39 28.17 -7.95
CA PRO A 136 14.99 28.43 -8.28
C PRO A 136 14.76 28.51 -9.78
N GLY A 137 13.74 27.82 -10.28
CA GLY A 137 13.37 27.77 -11.70
C GLY A 137 14.25 26.85 -12.56
N ALA A 138 15.32 26.25 -12.01
CA ALA A 138 16.20 25.39 -12.78
C ALA A 138 15.55 24.05 -13.11
N VAL A 139 15.60 23.69 -14.40
CA VAL A 139 15.14 22.39 -14.92
C VAL A 139 16.37 21.56 -15.31
N THR A 140 16.93 20.84 -14.34
CA THR A 140 18.19 20.08 -14.51
C THR A 140 18.01 18.71 -15.16
N ILE A 141 16.81 18.13 -15.09
CA ILE A 141 16.49 16.86 -15.74
C ILE A 141 16.31 17.09 -17.24
N SER A 142 17.03 16.33 -18.08
CA SER A 142 17.00 16.51 -19.53
C SER A 142 15.61 16.27 -20.14
N LYS A 143 15.33 16.88 -21.30
CA LYS A 143 14.06 16.66 -22.04
C LYS A 143 13.82 15.20 -22.40
N ARG A 144 14.88 14.45 -22.69
CA ARG A 144 14.81 13.00 -22.92
C ARG A 144 14.30 12.28 -21.68
N ASP A 145 14.87 12.59 -20.52
CA ASP A 145 14.52 11.94 -19.25
C ASP A 145 13.13 12.32 -18.78
N GLN A 146 12.74 13.59 -18.96
CA GLN A 146 11.36 14.07 -18.80
C GLN A 146 10.39 13.21 -19.63
N SER A 147 10.69 12.97 -20.90
CA SER A 147 9.85 12.16 -21.79
C SER A 147 9.80 10.68 -21.40
N VAL A 148 10.90 10.12 -20.89
CA VAL A 148 10.95 8.72 -20.43
C VAL A 148 10.10 8.53 -19.19
N ALA A 149 10.23 9.41 -18.20
CA ALA A 149 9.48 9.35 -16.95
C ALA A 149 8.09 10.00 -17.01
N LYS A 150 7.74 10.60 -18.16
CA LYS A 150 6.51 11.37 -18.40
C LYS A 150 6.31 12.51 -17.40
N TRP A 151 7.40 13.20 -17.06
CA TRP A 151 7.38 14.40 -16.24
C TRP A 151 7.26 15.66 -17.10
N ASP A 152 6.48 16.61 -16.61
CA ASP A 152 6.34 17.92 -17.22
C ASP A 152 6.59 19.01 -16.16
N PHE A 153 7.67 19.76 -16.37
CA PHE A 153 8.08 20.87 -15.50
C PHE A 153 7.73 22.24 -16.10
N SER A 154 6.95 22.27 -17.18
CA SER A 154 6.44 23.51 -17.78
C SER A 154 5.07 23.94 -17.22
N VAL A 155 4.49 23.12 -16.33
CA VAL A 155 3.19 23.37 -15.72
C VAL A 155 3.24 24.68 -14.90
N PRO A 156 2.35 25.66 -15.18
CA PRO A 156 2.31 26.91 -14.44
C PRO A 156 1.85 26.71 -12.99
N GLY A 157 2.18 27.67 -12.12
CA GLY A 157 1.74 27.67 -10.72
C GLY A 157 2.58 26.78 -9.80
N HIS A 158 3.65 26.17 -10.32
CA HIS A 158 4.59 25.38 -9.54
C HIS A 158 5.89 26.14 -9.25
N HIS A 159 6.41 26.00 -8.03
CA HIS A 159 7.70 26.53 -7.61
C HIS A 159 8.78 25.47 -7.76
N TRP A 160 9.27 25.32 -9.00
CA TRP A 160 10.35 24.39 -9.31
C TRP A 160 11.70 24.91 -8.79
N ALA A 161 12.52 24.02 -8.26
CA ALA A 161 13.93 24.29 -7.99
C ALA A 161 14.77 23.07 -8.38
N GLY A 162 15.95 23.29 -8.94
CA GLY A 162 16.77 22.23 -9.53
C GLY A 162 18.20 22.22 -9.00
N LEU A 163 18.82 21.05 -9.04
CA LEU A 163 20.24 20.86 -8.75
C LEU A 163 20.78 19.71 -9.60
N THR A 164 22.02 19.84 -10.08
CA THR A 164 22.81 18.74 -10.63
C THR A 164 23.96 18.45 -9.67
N TYR A 165 23.92 17.27 -9.05
CA TYR A 165 25.00 16.78 -8.21
C TYR A 165 25.98 15.97 -9.05
N ASN A 166 27.07 16.64 -9.46
CA ASN A 166 28.17 16.04 -10.21
C ASN A 166 29.13 15.33 -9.25
N GLN A 167 29.41 14.07 -9.53
CA GLN A 167 30.30 13.24 -8.71
C GLN A 167 31.47 12.78 -9.56
N LYS A 168 32.61 12.49 -8.92
CA LYS A 168 33.76 11.93 -9.62
C LYS A 168 33.45 10.50 -10.06
N ASP A 169 33.84 10.16 -11.28
CA ASP A 169 33.77 8.80 -11.80
C ASP A 169 34.41 7.79 -10.82
N PRO A 170 33.81 6.60 -10.66
CA PRO A 170 32.67 6.03 -11.39
C PRO A 170 31.30 6.31 -10.75
N ARG A 171 31.20 7.26 -9.81
CA ARG A 171 29.93 7.54 -9.14
C ARG A 171 28.95 8.22 -10.10
N PRO A 172 27.64 7.93 -10.02
CA PRO A 172 26.67 8.49 -10.94
C PRO A 172 26.53 10.00 -10.77
N THR A 173 26.11 10.66 -11.85
CA THR A 173 25.61 12.04 -11.78
C THR A 173 24.13 12.02 -11.46
N VAL A 174 23.70 12.83 -10.50
CA VAL A 174 22.29 12.89 -10.05
C VAL A 174 21.70 14.26 -10.36
N ASN A 175 20.69 14.30 -11.22
CA ASN A 175 19.90 15.50 -11.52
C ASN A 175 18.61 15.47 -10.71
N VAL A 176 18.34 16.53 -9.96
CA VAL A 176 17.20 16.65 -9.05
C VAL A 176 16.39 17.88 -9.44
N ILE A 177 15.07 17.71 -9.50
CA ILE A 177 14.10 18.81 -9.51
C ILE A 177 13.16 18.60 -8.32
N VAL A 178 12.80 19.70 -7.66
CA VAL A 178 11.92 19.71 -6.50
C VAL A 178 10.76 20.66 -6.77
N ASP A 179 9.55 20.20 -6.50
CA ASP A 179 8.37 21.05 -6.37
C ASP A 179 8.29 21.58 -4.94
N LEU A 180 8.40 22.89 -4.77
CA LEU A 180 8.32 23.60 -3.49
C LEU A 180 7.02 24.40 -3.33
N SER A 181 6.01 24.12 -4.14
CA SER A 181 4.75 24.86 -4.13
C SER A 181 3.96 24.69 -2.83
N ASP A 182 4.01 23.50 -2.24
CA ASP A 182 3.43 23.22 -0.92
C ASP A 182 4.52 23.38 0.16
N PRO A 183 4.41 24.36 1.08
CA PRO A 183 5.41 24.58 2.11
C PRO A 183 5.53 23.42 3.11
N ALA A 184 4.50 22.57 3.25
CA ALA A 184 4.51 21.41 4.13
C ALA A 184 5.12 20.17 3.47
N LYS A 185 5.03 20.06 2.14
CA LYS A 185 5.44 18.88 1.37
C LYS A 185 6.14 19.26 0.08
N ALA A 186 7.35 18.74 -0.09
CA ALA A 186 8.07 18.82 -1.35
C ALA A 186 7.91 17.53 -2.14
N ARG A 187 7.74 17.65 -3.46
CA ARG A 187 7.83 16.51 -4.38
C ARG A 187 9.19 16.52 -5.06
N VAL A 188 9.93 15.44 -4.90
CA VAL A 188 11.28 15.27 -5.45
C VAL A 188 11.21 14.39 -6.70
N TYR A 189 11.93 14.82 -7.73
CA TYR A 189 12.18 14.08 -8.97
C TYR A 189 13.69 13.94 -9.11
N ALA A 190 14.20 12.73 -9.27
CA ALA A 190 15.62 12.46 -9.38
C ALA A 190 15.91 11.54 -10.56
N VAL A 191 16.96 11.88 -11.32
CA VAL A 191 17.53 11.03 -12.37
C VAL A 191 19.00 10.84 -12.09
N SER A 192 19.36 9.60 -11.78
CA SER A 192 20.75 9.18 -11.63
C SER A 192 21.22 8.50 -12.90
N THR A 193 22.38 8.92 -13.42
CA THR A 193 23.03 8.34 -14.59
C THR A 193 24.40 7.80 -14.18
N ALA A 194 24.58 6.49 -14.32
CA ALA A 194 25.83 5.79 -14.10
C ALA A 194 26.39 5.28 -15.43
N THR A 195 27.69 5.49 -15.64
CA THR A 195 28.46 4.82 -16.70
C THR A 195 29.15 3.62 -16.04
N PRO A 196 28.91 2.38 -16.49
CA PRO A 196 29.51 1.17 -15.92
C PRO A 196 31.04 1.15 -16.01
#